data_AF-A0A5M8RWU3-F1
#
_entry.id   AF-A0A5M8RWU3-F1
#
_cell.length_a   1.000
_cell.length_b   1.000
_cell.length_c   1.000
_cell.angle_alpha   90.00
_cell.angle_beta   90.00
_cell.angle_gamma   90.00
#
_symmetry.space_group_name_H-M   'P 1'
#
loop_
_entity.id
_entity.type
_entity.pdbx_description
1 polymer ?
#
loop_
_entity_poly.entity_id
_entity_poly.type
_entity_poly.pdbx_seq_one_letter_code
_entity_poly.pdbx_strand_id
1 'polypeptide(L)'
;MEVKLASEKVAKMLNQWYGMIKRHQVTEASALKEEIQSLIKHMSENQDLLLYFNLLDFRYKLMTEEIEDSDKLYQNIKAIGAENTDNMIVYYSLFFSGVYEFYKKDYVEAINFYQLAEA
;
A
#
# COMPACT_ATOMS: atom_id res chain seq x y z
N MET A 1 -13.96 18.76 -14.15
CA MET A 1 -14.82 17.56 -14.19
C MET A 1 -14.03 16.31 -14.58
N GLU A 2 -13.11 16.40 -15.54
CA GLU A 2 -12.23 15.28 -15.97
C GLU A 2 -11.30 14.73 -14.87
N VAL A 3 -10.69 15.60 -14.04
CA VAL A 3 -9.79 15.19 -12.94
C VAL A 3 -10.49 14.29 -11.90
N LYS A 4 -11.78 14.54 -11.64
CA LYS A 4 -12.57 13.76 -10.68
C LYS A 4 -12.90 12.36 -11.22
N LEU A 5 -13.22 12.25 -12.51
CA LEU A 5 -13.45 10.97 -13.17
C LEU A 5 -12.17 10.13 -13.24
N ALA A 6 -11.02 10.77 -13.47
CA ALA A 6 -9.73 10.11 -13.46
C ALA A 6 -9.37 9.54 -12.07
N SER A 7 -9.64 10.29 -10.99
CA SER A 7 -9.37 9.84 -9.61
C SER A 7 -10.27 8.69 -9.17
N GLU A 8 -11.56 8.72 -9.52
CA GLU A 8 -12.46 7.59 -9.27
C GLU A 8 -12.03 6.32 -10.02
N LYS A 9 -11.51 6.47 -11.25
CA LYS A 9 -10.98 5.33 -12.02
C LYS A 9 -9.75 4.74 -11.33
N VAL A 10 -8.77 5.57 -10.94
CA VAL A 10 -7.56 5.10 -10.26
C VAL A 10 -7.90 4.44 -8.93
N ALA A 11 -8.82 5.00 -8.14
CA ALA A 11 -9.27 4.39 -6.89
C ALA A 11 -9.83 2.97 -7.11
N LYS A 12 -10.64 2.76 -8.16
CA LYS A 12 -11.14 1.42 -8.52
C LYS A 12 -10.00 0.47 -8.91
N MET A 13 -9.03 0.94 -9.68
CA MET A 13 -7.86 0.13 -10.07
C MET A 13 -7.02 -0.27 -8.86
N LEU A 14 -6.79 0.64 -7.91
CA LEU A 14 -6.07 0.34 -6.66
C LEU A 14 -6.79 -0.74 -5.84
N ASN A 15 -8.12 -0.67 -5.73
CA ASN A 15 -8.91 -1.70 -5.05
C ASN A 15 -8.83 -3.07 -5.76
N GLN A 16 -8.88 -3.08 -7.09
CA GLN A 16 -8.71 -4.30 -7.89
C GLN A 16 -7.32 -4.90 -7.69
N TRP A 17 -6.28 -4.06 -7.73
CA TRP A 17 -4.90 -4.45 -7.51
C TRP A 17 -4.70 -5.05 -6.13
N TYR A 18 -5.23 -4.42 -5.08
CA TYR A 18 -5.19 -4.99 -3.74
C TYR A 18 -5.89 -6.35 -3.65
N GLY A 19 -7.01 -6.53 -4.34
CA GLY A 19 -7.67 -7.82 -4.47
C GLY A 19 -6.77 -8.90 -5.09
N MET A 20 -6.02 -8.56 -6.13
CA MET A 20 -5.06 -9.46 -6.79
C MET A 20 -3.89 -9.81 -5.86
N ILE A 21 -3.34 -8.83 -5.14
CA ILE A 21 -2.28 -9.04 -4.15
C ILE A 21 -2.73 -10.04 -3.06
N LYS A 22 -3.94 -9.86 -2.52
CA LYS A 22 -4.49 -10.80 -1.51
C LYS A 22 -4.63 -12.23 -2.05
N ARG A 23 -4.96 -12.38 -3.33
CA ARG A 23 -5.10 -13.69 -4.01
C ARG A 23 -3.78 -14.25 -4.56
N HIS A 24 -2.64 -13.58 -4.31
CA HIS A 24 -1.33 -13.97 -4.82
C HIS A 24 -1.29 -14.13 -6.36
N GLN A 25 -2.08 -13.31 -7.07
CA GLN A 25 -2.12 -13.27 -8.54
C GLN A 25 -0.97 -12.40 -9.06
N VAL A 26 0.27 -12.90 -8.95
CA VAL A 26 1.50 -12.11 -9.19
C VAL A 26 1.53 -11.51 -10.59
N THR A 27 1.26 -12.30 -11.63
CA THR A 27 1.32 -11.86 -13.03
C THR A 27 0.32 -10.75 -13.32
N GLU A 28 -0.94 -10.93 -12.91
CA GLU A 28 -2.01 -9.96 -13.11
C GLU A 28 -1.79 -8.69 -12.26
N ALA A 29 -1.29 -8.87 -11.03
CA ALA A 29 -0.96 -7.74 -10.15
C ALA A 29 0.20 -6.90 -10.70
N SER A 30 1.21 -7.53 -11.33
CA SER A 30 2.30 -6.82 -11.98
C SER A 30 1.82 -5.98 -13.16
N ALA A 31 0.99 -6.56 -14.04
CA ALA A 31 0.44 -5.84 -15.18
C ALA A 31 -0.41 -4.63 -14.75
N LEU A 32 -1.29 -4.82 -13.76
CA LEU A 32 -2.15 -3.74 -13.27
C LEU A 32 -1.36 -2.64 -12.53
N LYS A 33 -0.27 -3.00 -11.83
CA LYS A 33 0.64 -2.03 -11.20
C LYS A 33 1.24 -1.07 -12.23
N GLU A 34 1.72 -1.57 -13.37
CA GLU A 34 2.30 -0.73 -14.43
C GLU A 34 1.28 0.26 -15.00
N GLU A 35 0.05 -0.19 -15.24
CA GLU A 35 -1.05 0.67 -15.69
C GLU A 35 -1.37 1.78 -14.67
N ILE A 36 -1.46 1.43 -13.39
CA ILE A 36 -1.71 2.39 -12.31
C ILE A 36 -0.57 3.41 -12.21
N GLN A 37 0.69 2.96 -12.27
CA GLN A 37 1.85 3.84 -12.20
C GLN A 37 1.90 4.86 -13.34
N SER A 38 1.50 4.45 -14.55
CA SER A 38 1.38 5.36 -15.69
C SER A 38 0.34 6.45 -15.40
N LEU A 39 -0.85 6.07 -14.92
CA LEU A 39 -1.93 7.02 -14.64
C LEU A 39 -1.61 7.98 -13.48
N ILE A 40 -1.03 7.47 -12.39
CA ILE A 40 -0.71 8.27 -11.20
C ILE A 40 0.34 9.35 -11.49
N LYS A 41 1.34 9.06 -12.34
CA LYS A 41 2.35 10.05 -12.76
C LYS A 41 1.73 11.27 -13.44
N HIS A 42 0.58 11.11 -14.10
CA HIS A 42 -0.12 12.17 -14.81
C HIS A 42 -1.21 12.86 -13.96
N MET A 43 -1.43 12.40 -12.72
CA MET A 43 -2.56 12.78 -11.87
C MET A 43 -2.15 13.57 -10.61
N SER A 44 -1.10 14.39 -10.72
CA SER A 44 -0.33 15.05 -9.64
C SER A 44 -1.06 15.77 -8.50
N GLU A 45 -2.39 15.84 -8.46
CA GLU A 45 -3.17 16.61 -7.48
C GLU A 45 -3.77 15.79 -6.33
N ASN A 46 -3.88 14.45 -6.43
CA ASN A 46 -4.50 13.64 -5.36
C ASN A 46 -3.46 12.91 -4.50
N GLN A 47 -3.03 13.57 -3.44
CA GLN A 47 -2.00 13.09 -2.51
C GLN A 47 -2.41 11.78 -1.82
N ASP A 48 -3.68 11.59 -1.47
CA ASP A 48 -4.17 10.40 -0.77
C ASP A 48 -4.12 9.14 -1.67
N LEU A 49 -4.44 9.27 -2.96
CA LEU A 49 -4.32 8.16 -3.90
C LEU A 49 -2.86 7.72 -4.11
N LEU A 50 -1.93 8.68 -4.11
CA LEU A 50 -0.50 8.39 -4.18
C LEU A 50 -0.03 7.68 -2.90
N LEU A 51 -0.49 8.12 -1.72
CA LEU A 51 -0.19 7.45 -0.46
C LEU A 51 -0.76 6.03 -0.42
N TYR A 52 -2.00 5.85 -0.87
CA TYR A 52 -2.62 4.54 -0.94
C TYR A 52 -1.89 3.61 -1.92
N PHE A 53 -1.48 4.12 -3.08
CA PHE A 53 -0.63 3.38 -4.01
C PHE A 53 0.69 2.94 -3.35
N ASN A 54 1.39 3.83 -2.64
CA ASN A 54 2.65 3.49 -1.98
C ASN A 54 2.48 2.40 -0.91
N LEU A 55 1.37 2.43 -0.15
CA LEU A 55 1.03 1.39 0.82
C LEU A 55 0.83 0.03 0.14
N LEU A 56 0.08 0.00 -0.97
CA LEU A 56 -0.15 -1.24 -1.73
C LEU A 56 1.11 -1.75 -2.43
N ASP A 57 1.98 -0.86 -2.91
CA ASP A 57 3.27 -1.22 -3.53
C ASP A 57 4.19 -1.91 -2.52
N PHE A 58 4.22 -1.42 -1.29
CA PHE A 58 4.93 -2.09 -0.21
C PHE A 58 4.38 -3.51 0.03
N ARG A 59 3.05 -3.65 0.14
CA ARG A 59 2.43 -4.98 0.32
C ARG A 59 2.68 -5.91 -0.88
N TYR A 60 2.71 -5.38 -2.10
CA TYR A 60 3.08 -6.14 -3.31
C TYR A 60 4.53 -6.64 -3.23
N LYS A 61 5.47 -5.79 -2.83
CA LYS A 61 6.89 -6.17 -2.69
C LYS A 61 7.13 -7.23 -1.62
N LEU A 62 6.37 -7.19 -0.52
CA LEU A 62 6.39 -8.27 0.46
C LEU A 62 5.87 -9.60 -0.11
N MET A 63 4.92 -9.57 -1.04
CA MET A 63 4.44 -10.77 -1.73
C MET A 63 5.47 -11.36 -2.68
N THR A 64 6.27 -10.51 -3.34
CA THR A 64 7.25 -10.92 -4.35
C THR A 64 8.66 -11.14 -3.79
N GLU A 65 8.83 -11.05 -2.47
CA GLU A 65 10.12 -11.20 -1.77
C GLU A 65 11.21 -10.23 -2.27
N GLU A 66 10.82 -9.01 -2.65
CA GLU A 66 11.74 -7.92 -3.00
C GLU A 66 12.32 -7.29 -1.71
N ILE A 67 13.23 -8.03 -1.03
CA ILE A 67 13.70 -7.71 0.33
C ILE A 67 14.64 -6.50 0.36
N GLU A 68 15.51 -6.30 -0.64
CA GLU A 68 16.53 -5.22 -0.62
C GLU A 68 15.94 -3.80 -0.52
N ASP A 69 14.76 -3.58 -1.08
CA ASP A 69 14.05 -2.30 -1.00
C ASP A 69 13.08 -2.21 0.19
N SER A 70 12.78 -3.33 0.85
CA SER A 70 11.70 -3.42 1.85
C SER A 70 11.96 -2.60 3.11
N ASP A 71 13.21 -2.49 3.57
CA ASP A 71 13.54 -1.74 4.80
C ASP A 71 13.36 -0.22 4.66
N LYS A 72 13.81 0.35 3.53
CA LYS A 72 13.63 1.77 3.24
C LYS A 72 12.15 2.10 3.03
N LEU A 73 11.46 1.24 2.28
CA LEU A 73 10.03 1.37 2.08
C LEU A 73 9.28 1.27 3.40
N TYR A 74 9.68 0.36 4.29
CA TYR A 74 9.07 0.22 5.60
C TYR A 74 9.18 1.50 6.44
N GLN A 75 10.34 2.19 6.43
CA GLN A 75 10.44 3.49 7.11
C GLN A 75 9.47 4.53 6.51
N ASN A 76 9.30 4.53 5.19
CA ASN A 76 8.31 5.41 4.53
C ASN A 76 6.89 5.06 4.97
N ILE A 77 6.54 3.77 5.09
CA ILE A 77 5.20 3.34 5.53
C ILE A 77 4.90 3.83 6.94
N LYS A 78 5.86 3.72 7.87
CA LYS A 78 5.70 4.26 9.22
C LYS A 78 5.54 5.78 9.23
N ALA A 79 6.29 6.50 8.40
CA ALA A 79 6.17 7.95 8.28
C ALA A 79 4.78 8.35 7.74
N ILE A 80 4.29 7.65 6.71
CA ILE A 80 2.94 7.83 6.16
C ILE A 80 1.88 7.66 7.27
N GLY A 81 1.99 6.62 8.10
CA GLY A 81 1.07 6.40 9.20
C GLY A 81 1.12 7.47 10.29
N ALA A 82 2.32 7.94 10.64
CA ALA A 82 2.52 8.92 11.71
C ALA A 82 2.09 10.35 11.32
N GLU A 83 2.19 10.71 10.04
CA GLU A 83 1.93 12.06 9.54
C GLU A 83 0.52 12.24 8.97
N ASN A 84 -0.24 11.16 8.78
CA ASN A 84 -1.56 11.19 8.17
C ASN A 84 -2.69 11.06 9.20
N THR A 85 -3.87 11.60 8.87
CA THR A 85 -5.07 11.57 9.73
C THR A 85 -6.25 10.85 9.09
N ASP A 86 -6.11 10.41 7.84
CA ASP A 86 -7.11 9.58 7.16
C ASP A 86 -7.08 8.16 7.72
N ASN A 87 -8.22 7.71 8.24
CA ASN A 87 -8.35 6.42 8.90
C ASN A 87 -7.95 5.24 8.01
N MET A 88 -8.19 5.31 6.70
CA MET A 88 -7.85 4.23 5.77
C MET A 88 -6.33 4.16 5.58
N ILE A 89 -5.68 5.31 5.38
CA ILE A 89 -4.22 5.41 5.24
C ILE A 89 -3.52 4.94 6.52
N VAL A 90 -3.96 5.43 7.67
CA VAL A 90 -3.43 5.04 8.98
C VAL A 90 -3.60 3.54 9.20
N TYR A 91 -4.81 3.00 8.98
CA TYR A 91 -5.08 1.57 9.09
C TYR A 91 -4.13 0.73 8.22
N TYR A 92 -4.00 1.04 6.93
CA TYR A 92 -3.15 0.25 6.04
C TYR A 92 -1.67 0.38 6.37
N SER A 93 -1.23 1.55 6.86
CA SER A 93 0.16 1.73 7.31
C SER A 93 0.49 0.83 8.49
N LEU A 94 -0.41 0.74 9.49
CA LEU A 94 -0.25 -0.10 10.68
C LEU A 94 -0.36 -1.57 10.30
N PHE A 95 -1.40 -1.95 9.55
CA PHE A 95 -1.60 -3.33 9.14
C PHE A 95 -0.42 -3.88 8.34
N PHE A 96 0.08 -3.14 7.33
CA PHE A 96 1.23 -3.60 6.56
C PHE A 96 2.54 -3.56 7.35
N SER A 97 2.66 -2.67 8.35
CA SER A 97 3.78 -2.72 9.28
C SER A 97 3.80 -4.03 10.08
N GLY A 98 2.63 -4.47 10.57
CA GLY A 98 2.51 -5.77 11.23
C GLY A 98 2.84 -6.95 10.31
N VAL A 99 2.42 -6.90 9.04
CA VAL A 99 2.76 -7.95 8.05
C VAL A 99 4.27 -8.04 7.84
N TYR A 100 4.97 -6.92 7.78
CA TYR A 100 6.42 -6.89 7.60
C TYR A 100 7.18 -7.38 8.84
N GLU A 101 6.79 -6.96 10.04
CA GLU A 101 7.39 -7.48 11.28
C GLU A 101 7.14 -9.00 11.43
N PHE A 102 5.95 -9.47 11.04
CA PHE A 102 5.65 -10.90 10.99
C PHE A 102 6.55 -11.66 10.01
N TYR A 103 6.79 -11.09 8.82
CA TYR A 103 7.70 -11.65 7.82
C TYR A 103 9.14 -11.78 8.37
N LYS A 104 9.61 -10.77 9.12
CA LYS A 104 10.90 -10.80 9.82
C LYS A 104 10.93 -11.70 11.06
N LYS A 105 9.80 -12.31 11.43
CA LYS A 105 9.60 -13.13 12.64
C LYS A 105 9.67 -12.34 13.95
N ASP A 106 9.51 -11.02 13.91
CA ASP A 106 9.27 -10.21 15.11
C ASP A 106 7.79 -10.24 15.45
N TYR A 107 7.36 -11.35 16.07
CA TYR A 107 5.95 -11.58 16.34
C TYR A 107 5.38 -10.65 17.41
N VAL A 108 6.20 -10.14 18.33
CA VAL A 108 5.76 -9.21 19.36
C VAL A 108 5.37 -7.89 18.71
N GLU A 109 6.26 -7.36 17.86
CA GLU A 109 5.98 -6.09 17.19
C GLU A 109 4.88 -6.23 16.14
N ALA A 110 4.80 -7.37 15.45
CA ALA A 110 3.68 -7.67 14.55
C ALA A 110 2.32 -7.59 15.25
N ILE A 111 2.19 -8.20 16.44
CA ILE A 111 0.96 -8.18 17.25
C ILE A 111 0.63 -6.75 17.68
N ASN A 112 1.62 -5.97 18.13
CA ASN A 112 1.43 -4.56 18.50
C ASN A 112 0.81 -3.77 17.34
N PHE A 113 1.38 -3.90 16.13
CA PHE A 113 0.84 -3.23 14.94
C PHE A 113 -0.57 -3.68 14.57
N TYR A 114 -0.88 -4.98 14.67
CA TYR A 114 -2.23 -5.47 14.39
C TYR A 114 -3.26 -4.94 15.39
N GLN A 115 -2.91 -4.86 16.68
CA GLN A 115 -3.78 -4.28 17.70
C GLN A 115 -4.03 -2.78 17.45
N LEU A 116 -2.99 -2.04 17.09
CA LEU A 116 -3.13 -0.62 16.72
C LEU A 116 -4.00 -0.42 15.48
N ALA A 117 -3.94 -1.34 14.51
CA ALA A 117 -4.78 -1.27 13.31
C ALA A 117 -6.25 -1.61 13.57
N GLU A 118 -6.55 -2.43 14.59
CA GLU A 118 -7.93 -2.84 14.92
C GLU A 118 -8.67 -1.84 15.84
N ALA A 119 -7.93 -0.99 16.55
CA ALA A 119 -8.44 -0.01 17.51
C ALA A 119 -9.28 1.11 16.86
#